data_AF-A0A7R9ZNT5-F1
#
_entry.id   AF-A0A7R9ZNT5-F1
#
_cell.length_a   1.000
_cell.length_b   1.000
_cell.length_c   1.000
_cell.angle_alpha   90.00
_cell.angle_beta   90.00
_cell.angle_gamma   90.00
#
_symmetry.space_group_name_H-M   'P 1'
#
loop_
_entity.id
_entity.type
_entity.pdbx_description
1 polymer ?
#
loop_
_entity_poly.entity_id
_entity_poly.type
_entity_poly.pdbx_seq_one_letter_code
_entity_poly.pdbx_strand_id
1 'polypeptide(L)'
;MFPSHHTQRPRRLPQLVPQQDNSTTQIIGFMILITCCCQFASTFIANGLDTSNVSWWGTNWNSLMGVTIFNFALVLAIPAWLYEKKEEVDVSRVINGSSMMSMALYVVVGGLGALAVPNVSDNMLESMMSGDLGKLTQVTSCAFAFFIIGLGVPLFSVLTRLSLTGGAHFSTPSANILAIYLPFASSWMLYNGEAITRLLSWGGVICTSLVVFILPLIIALYALLTNERAGSIDIYSGIWENRSKEEEKKFLALLLATSFVLICIAIVGNILS
;
A
#
# COMPACT_ATOMS: atom_id res chain seq x y z
N MET A 1 25.67 -44.77 7.19
CA MET A 1 25.13 -44.08 8.38
C MET A 1 25.32 -42.59 8.14
N PHE A 2 24.37 -41.95 7.45
CA PHE A 2 24.44 -40.54 7.08
C PHE A 2 23.85 -39.69 8.21
N PRO A 3 24.49 -38.59 8.62
CA PRO A 3 23.96 -37.75 9.67
C PRO A 3 22.72 -36.99 9.16
N SER A 4 21.64 -37.08 9.93
CA SER A 4 20.40 -36.36 9.73
C SER A 4 20.65 -34.85 9.80
N HIS A 5 20.52 -34.16 8.66
CA HIS A 5 20.39 -32.71 8.64
C HIS A 5 19.08 -32.32 9.34
N HIS A 6 19.20 -31.90 10.60
CA HIS A 6 18.18 -31.12 11.26
C HIS A 6 17.95 -29.84 10.44
N THR A 7 16.87 -29.82 9.67
CA THR A 7 16.22 -28.59 9.23
C THR A 7 15.88 -27.78 10.47
N GLN A 8 16.73 -26.81 10.80
CA GLN A 8 16.38 -25.76 11.75
C GLN A 8 15.15 -25.05 11.19
N ARG A 9 13.99 -25.30 11.79
CA ARG A 9 12.80 -24.48 11.56
C ARG A 9 13.20 -23.03 11.88
N PRO A 10 12.85 -22.04 11.04
CA PRO A 10 13.09 -20.65 11.36
C PRO A 10 12.49 -20.38 12.74
N ARG A 11 13.30 -19.78 13.65
CA ARG A 11 12.84 -19.32 14.96
C ARG A 11 11.58 -18.51 14.73
N ARG A 12 10.43 -19.01 15.19
CA ARG A 12 9.22 -18.19 15.27
C ARG A 12 9.60 -16.97 16.09
N LEU A 13 9.52 -15.79 15.48
CA LEU A 13 9.56 -14.54 16.23
C LEU A 13 8.56 -14.67 17.39
N PRO A 14 8.88 -14.16 18.59
CA PRO A 14 7.98 -14.23 19.73
C PRO A 14 6.60 -13.75 19.28
N GLN A 15 5.62 -14.64 19.35
CA GLN A 15 4.26 -14.38 18.87
C GLN A 15 3.71 -13.17 19.61
N LEU A 16 3.61 -12.04 18.91
CA LEU A 16 3.03 -10.82 19.43
C LEU A 16 1.51 -10.93 19.30
N VAL A 17 0.84 -10.97 20.45
CA VAL A 17 -0.63 -10.94 20.63
C VAL A 17 -1.34 -12.21 20.11
N PRO A 18 -2.28 -12.82 20.86
CA PRO A 18 -3.05 -13.95 20.36
C PRO A 18 -3.74 -13.57 19.03
N GLN A 19 -3.51 -14.39 18.01
CA GLN A 19 -3.91 -14.20 16.60
C GLN A 19 -5.43 -13.95 16.41
N GLN A 20 -6.25 -14.37 17.39
CA GLN A 20 -7.70 -14.17 17.41
C GLN A 20 -8.12 -12.74 17.77
N ASP A 21 -7.38 -12.05 18.66
CA ASP A 21 -7.71 -10.69 19.07
C ASP A 21 -7.36 -9.67 17.97
N ASN A 22 -6.29 -9.94 17.22
CA ASN A 22 -5.87 -9.10 16.09
C ASN A 22 -6.82 -9.24 14.89
N SER A 23 -7.22 -10.46 14.53
CA SER A 23 -8.10 -10.71 13.38
C SER A 23 -9.50 -10.10 13.56
N THR A 24 -10.05 -10.16 14.77
CA THR A 24 -11.35 -9.52 15.08
C THR A 24 -11.28 -8.01 14.87
N THR A 25 -10.22 -7.36 15.36
CA THR A 25 -10.02 -5.92 15.21
C THR A 25 -9.86 -5.51 13.74
N GLN A 26 -9.17 -6.32 12.93
CA GLN A 26 -9.03 -6.09 11.49
C GLN A 26 -10.36 -6.19 10.75
N ILE A 27 -11.19 -7.19 11.09
CA ILE A 27 -12.53 -7.34 10.51
C ILE A 27 -13.40 -6.13 10.85
N ILE A 28 -13.37 -5.67 12.11
CA ILE A 28 -14.10 -4.47 12.53
C ILE A 28 -13.63 -3.24 11.73
N GLY A 29 -12.31 -3.05 11.60
CA GLY A 29 -11.75 -1.96 10.79
C GLY A 29 -12.20 -2.02 9.33
N PHE A 30 -12.24 -3.22 8.74
CA PHE A 30 -12.76 -3.43 7.38
C PHE A 30 -14.25 -3.09 7.27
N MET A 31 -15.07 -3.49 8.23
CA MET A 31 -16.50 -3.15 8.24
C MET A 31 -16.76 -1.65 8.38
N ILE A 32 -15.96 -0.97 9.22
CA ILE A 32 -15.99 0.49 9.34
C ILE A 32 -15.63 1.14 8.00
N LEU A 33 -14.55 0.68 7.34
CA LEU A 33 -14.13 1.18 6.03
C LEU A 33 -15.27 1.08 5.00
N ILE A 34 -15.85 -0.10 4.83
CA ILE A 34 -16.94 -0.32 3.87
C ILE A 34 -18.15 0.57 4.19
N THR A 35 -18.52 0.68 5.48
CA THR A 35 -19.64 1.53 5.91
C THR A 35 -19.40 3.00 5.60
N CYS A 36 -18.20 3.52 5.90
CA CYS A 36 -17.82 4.89 5.56
C CYS A 36 -17.84 5.12 4.04
N CYS A 37 -17.29 4.20 3.24
CA CYS A 37 -17.30 4.30 1.79
C CYS A 37 -18.72 4.31 1.22
N CYS A 38 -19.61 3.44 1.69
CA CYS A 38 -21.02 3.42 1.29
C CYS A 38 -21.74 4.72 1.66
N GLN A 39 -21.46 5.26 2.84
CA GLN A 39 -22.03 6.53 3.29
C GLN A 39 -21.54 7.69 2.40
N PHE A 40 -20.23 7.77 2.10
CA PHE A 40 -19.67 8.80 1.22
C PHE A 40 -20.28 8.73 -0.18
N ALA A 41 -20.33 7.53 -0.76
CA ALA A 41 -20.96 7.31 -2.06
C ALA A 41 -22.43 7.76 -2.07
N SER A 42 -23.18 7.45 -1.01
CA SER A 42 -24.58 7.86 -0.87
C SER A 42 -24.74 9.38 -0.78
N THR A 43 -23.88 10.06 -0.01
CA THR A 43 -23.85 11.53 0.04
C THR A 43 -23.55 12.14 -1.33
N PHE A 44 -22.55 11.63 -2.04
CA PHE A 44 -22.15 12.18 -3.34
C PHE A 44 -23.27 12.03 -4.38
N ILE A 45 -23.96 10.88 -4.39
CA ILE A 45 -25.13 10.68 -5.25
C ILE A 45 -26.27 11.63 -4.86
N ALA A 46 -26.52 11.83 -3.57
CA ALA A 46 -27.59 12.70 -3.08
C ALA A 46 -27.35 14.19 -3.37
N ASN A 47 -26.10 14.64 -3.38
CA ASN A 47 -25.74 16.02 -3.72
C ASN A 47 -25.83 16.34 -5.22
N GLY A 48 -26.07 15.33 -6.05
CA GLY A 48 -26.13 15.44 -7.50
C GLY A 48 -24.77 15.18 -8.14
N LEU A 49 -24.80 14.48 -9.28
CA LEU A 49 -23.61 14.18 -10.07
C LEU A 49 -23.61 15.08 -11.30
N ASP A 50 -22.59 15.93 -11.44
CA ASP A 50 -22.42 16.77 -12.60
C ASP A 50 -21.13 16.43 -13.34
N THR A 51 -21.27 16.02 -14.60
CA THR A 51 -20.14 15.72 -15.49
C THR A 51 -19.33 16.97 -15.84
N SER A 52 -19.86 18.18 -15.63
CA SER A 52 -19.14 19.43 -15.84
C SER A 52 -18.01 19.63 -14.80
N ASN A 53 -18.11 18.98 -13.63
CA ASN A 53 -17.10 19.05 -12.58
C ASN A 53 -15.83 18.26 -12.91
N VAL A 54 -15.90 17.32 -13.86
CA VAL A 54 -14.77 16.45 -14.22
C VAL A 54 -14.45 16.61 -15.70
N SER A 55 -13.24 17.06 -16.00
CA SER A 55 -12.74 17.00 -17.38
C SER A 55 -12.35 15.56 -17.72
N TRP A 56 -12.72 15.10 -18.91
CA TRP A 56 -12.27 13.81 -19.44
C TRP A 56 -10.75 13.74 -19.61
N TRP A 57 -10.10 14.91 -19.70
CA TRP A 57 -8.66 15.03 -19.80
C TRP A 57 -8.14 16.06 -18.79
N GLY A 58 -7.23 15.62 -17.92
CA GLY A 58 -6.56 16.48 -16.94
C GLY A 58 -5.42 17.29 -17.56
N THR A 59 -5.20 18.49 -17.05
CA THR A 59 -4.08 19.36 -17.46
C THR A 59 -2.82 19.14 -16.62
N ASN A 60 -2.97 18.57 -15.43
CA ASN A 60 -1.88 18.33 -14.48
C ASN A 60 -2.00 16.92 -13.88
N TRP A 61 -0.92 16.15 -14.01
CA TRP A 61 -0.84 14.75 -13.57
C TRP A 61 0.27 14.52 -12.53
N ASN A 62 0.95 15.60 -12.12
CA ASN A 62 2.28 15.53 -11.52
C ASN A 62 2.28 14.83 -10.15
N SER A 63 1.19 14.95 -9.40
CA SER A 63 1.03 14.30 -8.09
C SER A 63 0.29 12.96 -8.16
N LEU A 64 -0.47 12.70 -9.23
CA LEU A 64 -1.38 11.54 -9.28
C LEU A 64 -0.61 10.22 -9.23
N MET A 65 0.48 10.11 -10.00
CA MET A 65 1.25 8.87 -10.10
C MET A 65 1.92 8.52 -8.77
N GLY A 66 2.56 9.49 -8.11
CA GLY A 66 3.21 9.30 -6.81
C GLY A 66 2.21 8.89 -5.72
N VAL A 67 1.07 9.58 -5.63
CA VAL A 67 0.00 9.25 -4.68
C VAL A 67 -0.59 7.87 -4.95
N THR A 68 -0.79 7.49 -6.22
CA THR A 68 -1.33 6.18 -6.58
C THR A 68 -0.36 5.06 -6.19
N ILE A 69 0.92 5.19 -6.53
CA ILE A 69 1.96 4.20 -6.17
C ILE A 69 2.07 4.07 -4.65
N PHE A 70 2.01 5.18 -3.93
CA PHE A 70 2.04 5.19 -2.47
C PHE A 70 0.85 4.45 -1.86
N ASN A 71 -0.37 4.67 -2.35
CA ASN A 71 -1.57 3.99 -1.85
C ASN A 71 -1.55 2.47 -2.14
N PHE A 72 -0.86 2.03 -3.19
CA PHE A 72 -0.68 0.62 -3.52
C PHE A 72 0.64 0.01 -3.01
N ALA A 73 1.32 0.64 -2.04
CA ALA A 73 2.55 0.12 -1.42
C ALA A 73 2.33 -1.11 -0.51
N LEU A 74 1.35 -1.96 -0.83
CA LEU A 74 1.00 -3.21 -0.16
C LEU A 74 2.16 -4.20 -0.04
N VAL A 75 3.15 -4.10 -0.93
CA VAL A 75 4.35 -4.95 -0.91
C VAL A 75 5.16 -4.84 0.39
N LEU A 76 5.06 -3.70 1.09
CA LEU A 76 5.73 -3.50 2.38
C LEU A 76 5.14 -4.39 3.48
N ALA A 77 3.85 -4.69 3.37
CA ALA A 77 3.13 -5.51 4.34
C ALA A 77 3.12 -7.00 3.98
N ILE A 78 3.34 -7.36 2.70
CA ILE A 78 3.31 -8.76 2.24
C ILE A 78 4.23 -9.67 3.06
N PRO A 79 5.51 -9.36 3.30
CA PRO A 79 6.39 -10.27 4.04
C PRO A 79 5.90 -10.55 5.45
N ALA A 80 5.49 -9.51 6.18
CA ALA A 80 4.95 -9.65 7.54
C ALA A 80 3.64 -10.45 7.55
N TRP A 81 2.75 -10.16 6.61
CA TRP A 81 1.48 -10.88 6.45
C TRP A 81 1.70 -12.37 6.10
N LEU A 82 2.67 -12.69 5.25
CA LEU A 82 3.02 -14.08 4.91
C LEU A 82 3.49 -14.88 6.12
N TYR A 83 4.11 -14.24 7.12
CA TYR A 83 4.46 -14.90 8.39
C TYR A 83 3.27 -15.11 9.31
N GLU A 84 2.23 -14.28 9.20
CA GLU A 84 1.03 -14.35 10.04
C GLU A 84 -0.11 -15.17 9.44
N LYS A 85 -0.13 -15.39 8.11
CA LYS A 85 -1.22 -16.12 7.45
C LYS A 85 -1.30 -17.58 7.92
N LYS A 86 -2.49 -18.17 7.82
CA LYS A 86 -2.66 -19.63 7.98
C LYS A 86 -2.13 -20.36 6.73
N GLU A 87 -1.67 -21.59 6.92
CA GLU A 87 -1.08 -22.41 5.84
C GLU A 87 -2.08 -22.63 4.69
N GLU A 88 -3.36 -22.79 5.01
CA GLU A 88 -4.47 -23.02 4.07
C GLU A 88 -4.83 -21.82 3.17
N VAL A 89 -4.32 -20.62 3.49
CA VAL A 89 -4.69 -19.40 2.76
C VAL A 89 -3.90 -19.29 1.47
N ASP A 90 -4.62 -19.26 0.34
CA ASP A 90 -4.09 -18.95 -0.98
C ASP A 90 -3.61 -17.49 -1.05
N VAL A 91 -2.30 -17.32 -1.27
CA VAL A 91 -1.63 -16.02 -1.29
C VAL A 91 -2.06 -15.19 -2.49
N SER A 92 -2.04 -15.78 -3.69
CA SER A 92 -2.35 -15.09 -4.94
C SER A 92 -3.80 -14.61 -4.95
N ARG A 93 -4.73 -15.44 -4.48
CA ARG A 93 -6.16 -15.06 -4.41
C ARG A 93 -6.39 -13.87 -3.47
N VAL A 94 -5.76 -13.86 -2.30
CA VAL A 94 -5.95 -12.78 -1.31
C VAL A 94 -5.30 -11.49 -1.79
N ILE A 95 -4.08 -11.53 -2.32
CA ILE A 95 -3.38 -10.32 -2.80
C ILE A 95 -4.10 -9.72 -4.00
N ASN A 96 -4.48 -10.54 -4.99
CA ASN A 96 -5.19 -10.05 -6.17
C ASN A 96 -6.60 -9.55 -5.81
N GLY A 97 -7.34 -10.30 -4.99
CA GLY A 97 -8.68 -9.92 -4.54
C GLY A 97 -8.69 -8.61 -3.76
N SER A 98 -7.76 -8.44 -2.81
CA SER A 98 -7.65 -7.20 -2.02
C SER A 98 -7.21 -6.01 -2.89
N SER A 99 -6.27 -6.20 -3.81
CA SER A 99 -5.81 -5.14 -4.73
C SER A 99 -6.94 -4.67 -5.66
N MET A 100 -7.71 -5.60 -6.22
CA MET A 100 -8.86 -5.28 -7.08
C MET A 100 -9.97 -4.57 -6.29
N MET A 101 -10.24 -5.00 -5.06
CA MET A 101 -11.22 -4.33 -4.19
C MET A 101 -10.80 -2.90 -3.88
N SER A 102 -9.53 -2.68 -3.49
CA SER A 102 -9.00 -1.34 -3.22
C SER A 102 -9.06 -0.44 -4.46
N MET A 103 -8.68 -0.96 -5.63
CA MET A 103 -8.81 -0.24 -6.90
C MET A 103 -10.25 0.17 -7.17
N ALA A 104 -11.20 -0.75 -7.02
CA ALA A 104 -12.61 -0.45 -7.22
C ALA A 104 -13.10 0.64 -6.27
N LEU A 105 -12.73 0.56 -4.98
CA LEU A 105 -13.10 1.59 -4.00
C LEU A 105 -12.50 2.95 -4.32
N TYR A 106 -11.21 3.02 -4.70
CA TYR A 106 -10.59 4.28 -5.08
C TYR A 106 -11.24 4.91 -6.31
N VAL A 107 -11.54 4.12 -7.33
CA VAL A 107 -12.19 4.61 -8.57
C VAL A 107 -13.63 5.05 -8.29
N VAL A 108 -14.41 4.24 -7.57
CA VAL A 108 -15.83 4.54 -7.30
C VAL A 108 -15.97 5.74 -6.37
N VAL A 109 -15.31 5.73 -5.22
CA VAL A 109 -15.45 6.82 -4.23
C VAL A 109 -14.78 8.09 -4.72
N GLY A 110 -13.59 8.00 -5.32
CA GLY A 110 -12.89 9.14 -5.89
C GLY A 110 -13.63 9.74 -7.08
N GLY A 111 -14.14 8.89 -7.97
CA GLY A 111 -14.94 9.32 -9.14
C GLY A 111 -16.25 9.99 -8.73
N LEU A 112 -17.00 9.41 -7.79
CA LEU A 112 -18.22 10.02 -7.27
C LEU A 112 -17.95 11.34 -6.57
N GLY A 113 -16.87 11.42 -5.78
CA GLY A 113 -16.45 12.66 -5.11
C GLY A 113 -16.13 13.78 -6.12
N ALA A 114 -15.37 13.45 -7.16
CA ALA A 114 -15.01 14.40 -8.22
C ALA A 114 -16.22 14.90 -9.02
N LEU A 115 -17.22 14.04 -9.26
CA LEU A 115 -18.46 14.43 -9.95
C LEU A 115 -19.41 15.26 -9.07
N ALA A 116 -19.41 15.03 -7.75
CA ALA A 116 -20.34 15.68 -6.84
C ALA A 116 -19.85 17.04 -6.30
N VAL A 117 -18.54 17.27 -6.23
CA VAL A 117 -17.96 18.48 -5.60
C VAL A 117 -17.26 19.36 -6.65
N PRO A 118 -17.77 20.58 -6.92
CA PRO A 118 -17.09 21.52 -7.79
C PRO A 118 -15.80 22.03 -7.13
N ASN A 119 -14.70 22.09 -7.89
CA ASN A 119 -13.37 22.50 -7.39
C ASN A 119 -12.93 21.70 -6.14
N VAL A 120 -12.94 20.37 -6.25
CA VAL A 120 -12.53 19.49 -5.14
C VAL A 120 -11.12 19.82 -4.67
N SER A 121 -10.92 19.84 -3.35
CA SER A 121 -9.60 20.01 -2.75
C SER A 121 -8.74 18.77 -2.99
N ASP A 122 -7.41 18.94 -3.01
CA ASP A 122 -6.45 17.82 -3.09
C ASP A 122 -6.68 16.80 -1.95
N ASN A 123 -7.16 17.27 -0.80
CA ASN A 123 -7.56 16.45 0.34
C ASN A 123 -9.07 16.57 0.61
N MET A 124 -9.86 15.86 -0.19
CA MET A 124 -11.33 15.85 -0.06
C MET A 124 -11.81 15.48 1.36
N LEU A 125 -11.07 14.66 2.11
CA LEU A 125 -11.45 14.29 3.47
C LEU A 125 -11.48 15.50 4.41
N GLU A 126 -10.57 16.46 4.22
CA GLU A 126 -10.53 17.72 4.97
C GLU A 126 -11.79 18.56 4.71
N SER A 127 -12.18 18.70 3.44
CA SER A 127 -13.42 19.38 3.05
C SER A 127 -14.70 18.67 3.52
N MET A 128 -14.65 17.35 3.74
CA MET A 128 -15.78 16.65 4.34
C MET A 128 -15.83 16.87 5.86
N MET A 129 -14.69 16.99 6.52
CA MET A 129 -14.58 17.25 7.96
C MET A 129 -14.90 18.71 8.34
N SER A 130 -14.77 19.67 7.43
CA SER A 130 -15.22 21.06 7.65
C SER A 130 -16.74 21.18 7.78
N GLY A 131 -17.49 20.21 7.20
CA GLY A 131 -18.95 20.16 7.26
C GLY A 131 -19.66 20.62 5.98
N ASP A 132 -18.91 20.91 4.91
CA ASP A 132 -19.45 21.45 3.65
C ASP A 132 -20.45 20.49 2.96
N LEU A 133 -20.33 19.19 3.23
CA LEU A 133 -21.17 18.12 2.67
C LEU A 133 -22.20 17.57 3.68
N GLY A 134 -22.48 18.33 4.73
CA GLY A 134 -23.48 18.02 5.77
C GLY A 134 -22.92 17.29 6.99
N LYS A 135 -23.66 17.38 8.10
CA LYS A 135 -23.24 16.88 9.42
C LYS A 135 -22.98 15.37 9.47
N LEU A 136 -23.77 14.58 8.73
CA LEU A 136 -23.58 13.12 8.68
C LEU A 136 -22.25 12.75 8.04
N THR A 137 -21.92 13.40 6.92
CA THR A 137 -20.66 13.24 6.20
C THR A 137 -19.50 13.69 7.08
N GLN A 138 -19.63 14.81 7.80
CA GLN A 138 -18.62 15.29 8.74
C GLN A 138 -18.30 14.27 9.82
N VAL A 139 -19.32 13.72 10.50
CA VAL A 139 -19.13 12.70 11.55
C VAL A 139 -18.48 11.44 10.96
N THR A 140 -18.95 11.01 9.79
CA THR A 140 -18.41 9.82 9.12
C THR A 140 -16.96 10.02 8.68
N SER A 141 -16.60 11.21 8.20
CA SER A 141 -15.22 11.56 7.83
C SER A 141 -14.30 11.67 9.02
N CYS A 142 -14.77 12.21 10.16
CA CYS A 142 -14.02 12.16 11.41
C CYS A 142 -13.79 10.72 11.88
N ALA A 143 -14.81 9.86 11.78
CA ALA A 143 -14.68 8.45 12.13
C ALA A 143 -13.69 7.73 11.19
N PHE A 144 -13.77 7.98 9.88
CA PHE A 144 -12.85 7.44 8.89
C PHE A 144 -11.40 7.87 9.16
N ALA A 145 -11.18 9.17 9.39
CA ALA A 145 -9.86 9.72 9.70
C ALA A 145 -9.27 9.07 10.97
N PHE A 146 -10.08 8.88 12.01
CA PHE A 146 -9.58 8.30 13.26
C PHE A 146 -9.37 6.78 13.19
N PHE A 147 -10.40 6.03 12.77
CA PHE A 147 -10.37 4.57 12.82
C PHE A 147 -9.59 3.93 11.67
N ILE A 148 -9.60 4.54 10.48
CA ILE A 148 -8.92 3.96 9.31
C ILE A 148 -7.51 4.53 9.20
N ILE A 149 -7.38 5.85 9.09
CA ILE A 149 -6.06 6.49 8.93
C ILE A 149 -5.30 6.47 10.27
N GLY A 150 -5.95 6.93 11.35
CA GLY A 150 -5.32 7.07 12.66
C GLY A 150 -4.82 5.76 13.25
N LEU A 151 -5.59 4.67 13.19
CA LEU A 151 -5.14 3.35 13.65
C LEU A 151 -4.15 2.67 12.70
N GLY A 152 -4.16 3.05 11.42
CA GLY A 152 -3.19 2.55 10.43
C GLY A 152 -1.75 2.98 10.75
N VAL A 153 -1.57 4.22 11.23
CA VAL A 153 -0.23 4.76 11.51
C VAL A 153 0.55 3.93 12.56
N PRO A 154 0.01 3.66 13.78
CA PRO A 154 0.69 2.79 14.75
C PRO A 154 0.98 1.40 14.20
N LEU A 155 0.07 0.82 13.40
CA LEU A 155 0.25 -0.50 12.80
C LEU A 155 1.44 -0.50 11.84
N PHE A 156 1.54 0.50 10.95
CA PHE A 156 2.69 0.63 10.04
C PHE A 156 4.00 0.88 10.79
N SER A 157 3.98 1.64 11.89
CA SER A 157 5.15 1.83 12.74
C SER A 157 5.64 0.53 13.38
N VAL A 158 4.73 -0.31 13.87
CA VAL A 158 5.08 -1.63 14.43
C VAL A 158 5.64 -2.55 13.34
N LEU A 159 4.99 -2.62 12.18
CA LEU A 159 5.47 -3.42 11.05
C LEU A 159 6.87 -2.99 10.61
N THR A 160 7.12 -1.68 10.49
CA THR A 160 8.43 -1.14 10.11
C THR A 160 9.50 -1.49 11.15
N ARG A 161 9.18 -1.38 12.44
CA ARG A 161 10.08 -1.80 13.52
C ARG A 161 10.42 -3.30 13.43
N LEU A 162 9.41 -4.14 13.18
CA LEU A 162 9.62 -5.58 13.02
C LEU A 162 10.53 -5.89 11.82
N SER A 163 10.33 -5.21 10.70
CA SER A 163 11.19 -5.35 9.52
C SER A 163 12.65 -4.94 9.81
N LEU A 164 12.87 -3.85 10.55
CA LEU A 164 14.22 -3.39 10.92
C LEU A 164 14.93 -4.33 11.92
N THR A 165 14.19 -4.85 12.90
CA THR A 165 14.74 -5.75 13.92
C THR A 165 14.90 -7.19 13.43
N GLY A 166 14.05 -7.64 12.50
CA GLY A 166 14.04 -9.00 11.97
C GLY A 166 15.28 -9.36 11.16
N GLY A 167 15.94 -8.37 10.54
CA GLY A 167 17.18 -8.57 9.80
C GLY A 167 18.46 -8.61 10.66
N ALA A 168 18.36 -8.53 12.00
CA ALA A 168 19.49 -8.42 12.93
C ALA A 168 20.44 -7.21 12.71
N HIS A 169 20.11 -6.28 11.80
CA HIS A 169 20.93 -5.12 11.49
C HIS A 169 20.71 -3.93 12.43
N PHE A 170 19.55 -3.84 13.09
CA PHE A 170 19.23 -2.74 14.00
C PHE A 170 18.87 -3.23 15.40
N SER A 171 19.38 -2.53 16.41
CA SER A 171 18.97 -2.70 17.80
C SER A 171 17.54 -2.18 18.02
N THR A 172 16.80 -2.72 18.99
CA THR A 172 15.45 -2.27 19.37
C THR A 172 15.33 -0.74 19.56
N PRO A 173 16.23 -0.04 20.27
CA PRO A 173 16.12 1.41 20.40
C PRO A 173 16.33 2.15 19.07
N SER A 174 17.29 1.75 18.25
CA SER A 174 17.50 2.36 16.93
C SER A 174 16.29 2.14 16.00
N ALA A 175 15.71 0.95 16.03
CA ALA A 175 14.51 0.63 15.26
C ALA A 175 13.29 1.46 15.70
N ASN A 176 13.12 1.70 17.02
CA ASN A 176 12.07 2.59 17.52
C ASN A 176 12.26 4.04 17.04
N ILE A 177 13.51 4.55 17.06
CA ILE A 177 13.82 5.89 16.56
C ILE A 177 13.42 6.03 15.09
N LEU A 178 13.84 5.09 14.25
CA LEU A 178 13.60 5.16 12.81
C LEU A 178 12.14 4.87 12.42
N ALA A 179 11.46 3.95 13.09
CA ALA A 179 10.11 3.52 12.72
C ALA A 179 8.97 4.35 13.34
N ILE A 180 9.24 5.01 14.47
CA ILE A 180 8.22 5.73 15.26
C ILE A 180 8.60 7.20 15.34
N TYR A 181 9.69 7.52 16.04
CA TYR A 181 9.98 8.91 16.40
C TYR A 181 10.33 9.77 15.19
N LEU A 182 11.11 9.25 14.24
CA LEU A 182 11.53 10.01 13.07
C LEU A 182 10.35 10.36 12.16
N PRO A 183 9.47 9.43 11.72
CA PRO A 183 8.30 9.77 10.91
C PRO A 183 7.36 10.78 11.60
N PHE A 184 7.12 10.62 12.91
CA PHE A 184 6.27 11.54 13.66
C PHE A 184 6.91 12.93 13.82
N ALA A 185 8.20 13.01 14.15
CA ALA A 185 8.92 14.28 14.25
C ALA A 185 8.98 14.99 12.89
N SER A 186 9.27 14.25 11.82
CA SER A 186 9.24 14.78 10.45
C SER A 186 7.85 15.29 10.07
N SER A 187 6.79 14.55 10.40
CA SER A 187 5.40 14.99 10.14
C SER A 187 5.05 16.26 10.91
N TRP A 188 5.48 16.37 12.17
CA TRP A 188 5.28 17.56 12.99
C TRP A 188 6.03 18.78 12.44
N MET A 189 7.30 18.61 12.05
CA MET A 189 8.11 19.68 11.48
C MET A 189 7.63 20.13 10.10
N LEU A 190 7.04 19.21 9.33
CA LEU A 190 6.56 19.44 7.96
C LEU A 190 5.04 19.62 7.90
N TYR A 191 4.38 20.02 9.00
CA TYR A 191 2.93 20.25 9.08
C TYR A 191 2.47 21.50 8.28
N ASN A 192 2.92 21.63 7.04
CA ASN A 192 2.40 22.55 6.02
C ASN A 192 1.84 21.67 4.90
N GLY A 193 0.55 21.82 4.54
CA GLY A 193 -0.14 20.92 3.60
C GLY A 193 0.55 20.76 2.23
N GLU A 194 1.20 21.82 1.74
CA GLU A 194 1.99 21.77 0.50
C GLU A 194 3.28 20.95 0.63
N ALA A 195 3.97 21.06 1.78
CA ALA A 195 5.19 20.30 2.05
C ALA A 195 4.90 18.80 2.18
N ILE A 196 3.79 18.43 2.81
CA ILE A 196 3.33 17.04 2.90
C ILE A 196 3.01 16.49 1.51
N THR A 197 2.26 17.23 0.70
CA THR A 197 1.90 16.79 -0.66
C THR A 197 3.13 16.61 -1.55
N ARG A 198 4.11 17.52 -1.46
CA ARG A 198 5.39 17.38 -2.16
C ARG A 198 6.20 16.20 -1.65
N LEU A 199 6.24 15.98 -0.33
CA LEU A 199 6.93 14.83 0.28
C LEU A 199 6.29 13.51 -0.17
N LEU A 200 4.95 13.43 -0.22
CA LEU A 200 4.26 12.24 -0.71
C LEU A 200 4.51 12.01 -2.20
N SER A 201 4.49 13.07 -3.02
CA SER A 201 4.80 12.96 -4.46
C SER A 201 6.23 12.46 -4.68
N TRP A 202 7.23 13.14 -4.13
CA TRP A 202 8.65 12.79 -4.32
C TRP A 202 9.06 11.51 -3.59
N GLY A 203 8.57 11.30 -2.36
CA GLY A 203 8.80 10.08 -1.59
C GLY A 203 8.11 8.86 -2.21
N GLY A 204 6.93 9.04 -2.81
CA GLY A 204 6.27 8.03 -3.63
C GLY A 204 7.12 7.68 -4.85
N VAL A 205 7.50 8.68 -5.66
CA VAL A 205 8.22 8.45 -6.91
C VAL A 205 9.62 7.86 -6.68
N ILE A 206 10.40 8.37 -5.72
CA ILE A 206 11.77 7.91 -5.50
C ILE A 206 11.78 6.69 -4.58
N CYS A 207 11.41 6.85 -3.32
CA CYS A 207 11.61 5.81 -2.31
C CYS A 207 10.64 4.64 -2.53
N THR A 208 9.37 4.93 -2.80
CA THR A 208 8.36 3.88 -2.93
C THR A 208 8.54 3.14 -4.25
N SER A 209 8.78 3.82 -5.38
CA SER A 209 8.95 3.09 -6.65
C SER A 209 10.18 2.19 -6.68
N LEU A 210 11.29 2.58 -6.06
CA LEU A 210 12.46 1.72 -5.94
C LEU A 210 12.16 0.47 -5.10
N VAL A 211 11.52 0.65 -3.95
CA VAL A 211 11.22 -0.46 -3.03
C VAL A 211 10.08 -1.34 -3.55
N VAL A 212 9.12 -0.78 -4.28
CA VAL A 212 7.94 -1.50 -4.77
C VAL A 212 8.15 -2.17 -6.11
N PHE A 213 8.85 -1.52 -7.05
CA PHE A 213 9.01 -2.06 -8.40
C PHE A 213 10.40 -2.67 -8.62
N ILE A 214 11.46 -2.01 -8.17
CA ILE A 214 12.82 -2.47 -8.48
C ILE A 214 13.25 -3.61 -7.56
N LEU A 215 13.11 -3.42 -6.25
CA LEU A 215 13.64 -4.37 -5.27
C LEU A 215 13.03 -5.79 -5.39
N PRO A 216 11.70 -5.98 -5.50
CA PRO A 216 11.13 -7.32 -5.60
C PRO A 216 11.51 -8.03 -6.90
N LEU A 217 11.62 -7.28 -8.01
CA LEU A 217 12.04 -7.83 -9.30
C LEU A 217 13.51 -8.27 -9.29
N ILE A 218 14.40 -7.48 -8.66
CA ILE A 218 15.81 -7.87 -8.48
C ILE A 218 15.90 -9.12 -7.60
N ILE A 219 15.18 -9.16 -6.48
CA ILE A 219 15.18 -10.32 -5.58
C ILE A 219 14.65 -11.56 -6.30
N ALA A 220 13.56 -11.44 -7.06
CA ALA A 220 13.00 -12.54 -7.84
C ALA A 220 13.99 -13.05 -8.90
N LEU A 221 14.63 -12.13 -9.65
CA LEU A 221 15.63 -12.50 -10.65
C LEU A 221 16.85 -13.16 -10.00
N TYR A 222 17.36 -12.60 -8.90
CA TYR A 222 18.48 -13.17 -8.16
C TYR A 222 18.16 -14.56 -7.61
N ALA A 223 16.97 -14.74 -7.04
CA ALA A 223 16.51 -16.02 -6.52
C ALA A 223 16.41 -17.08 -7.64
N LEU A 224 15.92 -16.69 -8.83
CA LEU A 224 15.80 -17.58 -9.98
C LEU A 224 17.17 -17.96 -10.57
N LEU A 225 18.13 -17.03 -10.54
CA LEU A 225 19.51 -17.30 -10.99
C LEU A 225 20.30 -18.18 -10.02
N THR A 226 19.99 -18.13 -8.71
CA THR A 226 20.78 -18.83 -7.67
C THR A 226 20.16 -20.13 -7.19
N ASN A 227 18.83 -20.28 -7.22
CA ASN A 227 18.16 -21.49 -6.75
C ASN A 227 17.63 -22.32 -7.91
N GLU A 228 18.01 -23.60 -7.96
CA GLU A 228 17.41 -24.57 -8.89
C GLU A 228 16.01 -25.04 -8.44
N ARG A 229 15.66 -24.85 -7.17
CA ARG A 229 14.40 -25.28 -6.58
C ARG A 229 13.25 -24.35 -7.00
N ALA A 230 12.10 -24.93 -7.33
CA ALA A 230 10.85 -24.20 -7.49
C ALA A 230 10.59 -23.36 -6.23
N GLY A 231 10.14 -22.12 -6.40
CA GLY A 231 9.83 -21.21 -5.30
C GLY A 231 8.84 -21.85 -4.30
N SER A 232 8.86 -21.40 -3.05
CA SER A 232 7.99 -21.97 -2.00
C SER A 232 6.50 -21.62 -2.16
N ILE A 233 6.17 -20.71 -3.08
CA ILE A 233 4.81 -20.24 -3.35
C ILE A 233 4.64 -20.20 -4.86
N ASP A 234 3.64 -20.91 -5.36
CA ASP A 234 3.28 -20.88 -6.77
C ASP A 234 2.39 -19.68 -7.04
N ILE A 235 3.00 -18.57 -7.48
CA ILE A 235 2.30 -17.29 -7.65
C ILE A 235 1.47 -17.28 -8.94
N TYR A 236 1.86 -18.10 -9.92
CA TYR A 236 1.38 -18.08 -11.30
C TYR A 236 0.30 -19.13 -11.61
N SER A 237 -0.40 -19.63 -10.59
CA SER A 237 -1.40 -20.69 -10.75
C SER A 237 -2.48 -20.32 -11.78
N GLY A 238 -2.81 -21.27 -12.66
CA GLY A 238 -3.84 -21.11 -13.70
C GLY A 238 -3.28 -20.81 -15.10
N ILE A 239 -3.08 -19.54 -15.47
CA ILE A 239 -2.78 -19.15 -16.87
C ILE A 239 -1.27 -19.27 -17.21
N TRP A 240 -0.40 -19.30 -16.20
CA TRP A 240 1.06 -19.13 -16.36
C TRP A 240 1.88 -20.31 -15.80
N GLU A 241 1.21 -21.41 -15.46
CA GLU A 241 1.73 -22.56 -14.71
C GLU A 241 2.80 -23.39 -15.46
N ASN A 242 2.91 -23.23 -16.79
CA ASN A 242 3.79 -24.02 -17.65
C ASN A 242 4.95 -23.23 -18.30
N ARG A 243 5.34 -22.07 -17.77
CA ARG A 243 6.46 -21.29 -18.34
C ARG A 243 7.82 -21.94 -18.04
N SER A 244 8.69 -21.97 -19.05
CA SER A 244 10.10 -22.35 -18.86
C SER A 244 10.83 -21.31 -18.02
N LYS A 245 11.82 -21.74 -17.21
CA LYS A 245 12.68 -20.83 -16.42
C LYS A 245 13.29 -19.71 -17.27
N GLU A 246 13.59 -19.98 -18.54
CA GLU A 246 14.13 -18.98 -19.48
C GLU A 246 13.09 -17.92 -19.88
N GLU A 247 11.82 -18.29 -19.96
CA GLU A 247 10.73 -17.34 -20.24
C GLU A 247 10.43 -16.47 -19.02
N GLU A 248 10.49 -17.05 -17.82
CA GLU A 248 10.34 -16.32 -16.57
C GLU A 248 11.47 -15.30 -16.37
N LYS A 249 12.73 -15.66 -16.66
CA LYS A 249 13.86 -14.72 -16.68
C LYS A 249 13.63 -13.56 -17.64
N LYS A 250 13.24 -13.86 -18.88
CA LYS A 250 12.99 -12.83 -19.91
C LYS A 250 11.86 -11.91 -19.49
N PHE A 251 10.81 -12.46 -18.90
CA PHE A 251 9.67 -11.70 -18.40
C PHE A 251 10.06 -10.79 -17.22
N LEU A 252 10.79 -11.31 -16.22
CA LEU A 252 11.28 -10.51 -15.09
C LEU A 252 12.25 -9.41 -15.56
N ALA A 253 13.15 -9.72 -16.50
CA ALA A 253 14.06 -8.73 -17.08
C ALA A 253 13.30 -7.64 -17.86
N LEU A 254 12.27 -8.02 -18.62
CA LEU A 254 11.40 -7.08 -19.32
C LEU A 254 10.65 -6.19 -18.32
N LEU A 255 10.04 -6.78 -17.28
CA LEU A 255 9.36 -6.02 -16.23
C LEU A 255 10.31 -5.06 -15.53
N LEU A 256 11.53 -5.49 -15.20
CA LEU A 256 12.53 -4.64 -14.56
C LEU A 256 12.92 -3.46 -15.45
N ALA A 257 13.14 -3.71 -16.75
CA ALA A 257 13.43 -2.67 -17.72
C ALA A 257 12.26 -1.68 -17.85
N THR A 258 11.02 -2.20 -17.96
CA THR A 258 9.81 -1.37 -18.02
C THR A 258 9.64 -0.54 -16.74
N SER A 259 9.81 -1.13 -15.56
CA SER A 259 9.75 -0.43 -14.28
C SER A 259 10.80 0.69 -14.20
N PHE A 260 12.03 0.44 -14.66
CA PHE A 260 13.08 1.45 -14.68
C PHE A 260 12.70 2.63 -15.61
N VAL A 261 12.22 2.33 -16.82
CA VAL A 261 11.75 3.36 -17.76
C VAL A 261 10.61 4.18 -17.18
N LEU A 262 9.61 3.53 -16.57
CA LEU A 262 8.47 4.22 -15.95
C LEU A 262 8.91 5.12 -14.79
N ILE A 263 9.86 4.68 -13.98
CA ILE A 263 10.43 5.49 -12.89
C ILE A 263 11.19 6.70 -13.45
N CYS A 264 12.01 6.51 -14.49
CA CYS A 264 12.69 7.63 -15.15
C CYS A 264 11.69 8.64 -15.73
N ILE A 265 10.64 8.18 -16.40
CA ILE A 265 9.57 9.05 -16.91
C ILE A 265 8.90 9.80 -15.76
N ALA A 266 8.57 9.12 -14.65
CA ALA A 266 7.95 9.74 -13.49
C ALA A 266 8.84 10.82 -12.85
N ILE A 267 10.15 10.55 -12.71
CA ILE A 267 11.12 11.52 -12.18
C ILE A 267 11.22 12.73 -13.11
N VAL A 268 11.38 12.51 -14.42
CA VAL A 268 11.47 13.60 -15.40
C VAL A 268 10.19 14.42 -15.42
N GLY A 269 9.02 13.77 -15.38
CA GLY A 269 7.73 14.44 -15.30
C GLY A 269 7.62 15.34 -14.08
N ASN A 270 8.09 14.88 -12.91
CA ASN A 270 8.06 15.66 -11.66
C ASN A 270 9.11 16.78 -11.61
N ILE A 271 10.17 16.72 -12.43
CA ILE A 271 11.16 17.80 -12.57
C ILE A 271 10.66 18.90 -13.52
N LEU A 272 9.94 18.51 -14.58
CA LEU A 272 9.46 19.43 -15.61
C LEU A 272 8.17 20.15 -15.22
N SER A 273 7.52 19.73 -14.13
CA SER A 273 6.31 20.30 -13.56
C SER A 273 6.56 21.41 -12.54
#